data_AF-A0A7C7PJR3-F1
#
_entry.id   AF-A0A7C7PJR3-F1
#
_cell.length_a   1.000
_cell.length_b   1.000
_cell.length_c   1.000
_cell.angle_alpha   90.00
_cell.angle_beta   90.00
_cell.angle_gamma   90.00
#
_symmetry.space_group_name_H-M   'P 1'
#
loop_
_entity.id
_entity.type
_entity.pdbx_description
1 polymer ?
#
loop_
_entity_poly.entity_id
_entity_poly.type
_entity_poly.pdbx_seq_one_letter_code
_entity_poly.pdbx_strand_id
1 'polypeptide(L)'
;MGRFDEVYRAAAADPEGFWAAAAAEIDWTKTWDRVLDDSDPPYYRWFPGGELNTCHNAVDRHVESGRSAQAAIIYDSPVTDTIRTLTYAELQDQVARLAGALAARGVAKGDRVIVYMPMVPEAAVAMLACAR
;
A
#
# COMPACT_ATOMS: atom_id res chain seq x y z
N MET A 1 -1.66 34.62 -1.85
CA MET A 1 -2.32 33.41 -1.34
C MET A 1 -1.41 32.25 -1.69
N GLY A 2 -1.03 31.40 -0.72
CA GLY A 2 -0.09 30.31 -1.00
C GLY A 2 -0.79 29.12 -1.64
N ARG A 3 -0.03 28.27 -2.34
CA ARG A 3 -0.53 26.99 -2.90
C ARG A 3 -1.19 26.11 -1.82
N PHE A 4 -0.69 26.15 -0.59
CA PHE A 4 -1.31 25.46 0.54
C PHE A 4 -2.73 25.99 0.84
N ASP A 5 -2.91 27.31 0.91
CA ASP A 5 -4.21 27.94 1.20
C ASP A 5 -5.26 27.63 0.13
N GLU A 6 -4.82 27.45 -1.12
CA GLU A 6 -5.66 27.07 -2.25
C GLU A 6 -6.13 25.62 -2.13
N VAL A 7 -5.21 24.68 -1.90
CA VAL A 7 -5.52 23.26 -1.72
C VAL A 7 -6.43 23.05 -0.51
N TYR A 8 -6.12 23.71 0.62
CA TYR A 8 -6.91 23.59 1.83
C TYR A 8 -8.35 24.08 1.62
N ARG A 9 -8.53 25.20 0.91
CA ARG A 9 -9.87 25.70 0.58
C ARG A 9 -10.61 24.82 -0.40
N ALA A 10 -9.92 24.24 -1.39
CA ALA A 10 -10.53 23.28 -2.30
C ALA A 10 -11.06 22.06 -1.53
N ALA A 11 -10.25 21.51 -0.62
CA ALA A 11 -10.64 20.38 0.24
C ALA A 11 -11.83 20.72 1.16
N ALA A 12 -11.90 21.95 1.68
CA ALA A 12 -13.01 22.38 2.53
C ALA A 12 -14.30 22.69 1.75
N ALA A 13 -14.18 23.16 0.51
CA ALA A 13 -15.32 23.54 -0.33
C ALA A 13 -16.04 22.33 -0.94
N ASP A 14 -15.28 21.29 -1.32
CA ASP A 14 -15.81 20.04 -1.85
C ASP A 14 -14.98 18.85 -1.32
N PRO A 15 -15.24 18.38 -0.09
CA PRO A 15 -14.48 17.28 0.51
C PRO A 15 -14.60 15.97 -0.27
N GLU A 16 -15.80 15.64 -0.78
CA GLU A 16 -16.01 14.40 -1.52
C GLU A 16 -15.28 14.41 -2.86
N GLY A 17 -15.40 15.49 -3.64
CA GLY A 17 -14.67 15.61 -4.91
C GLY A 17 -13.16 15.65 -4.71
N PHE A 18 -12.69 16.34 -3.66
CA PHE A 18 -11.27 16.38 -3.30
C PHE A 18 -10.71 14.98 -2.99
N TRP A 19 -11.39 14.22 -2.11
CA TRP A 19 -10.94 12.88 -1.74
C TRP A 19 -11.14 11.86 -2.85
N ALA A 20 -12.18 12.00 -3.69
CA ALA A 20 -12.35 11.19 -4.89
C ALA A 20 -11.18 11.37 -5.86
N ALA A 21 -10.75 12.62 -6.10
CA ALA A 21 -9.64 12.92 -6.99
C ALA A 21 -8.32 12.31 -6.48
N ALA A 22 -8.04 12.44 -5.18
CA ALA A 22 -6.87 11.81 -4.57
C ALA A 22 -6.93 10.28 -4.62
N ALA A 23 -8.09 9.69 -4.35
CA ALA A 23 -8.29 8.24 -4.41
C ALA A 23 -8.18 7.68 -5.83
N ALA A 24 -8.40 8.49 -6.87
CA ALA A 24 -8.22 8.08 -8.26
C ALA A 24 -6.72 7.96 -8.66
N GLU A 25 -5.78 8.41 -7.82
CA GLU A 25 -4.32 8.27 -8.07
C GLU A 25 -3.75 6.90 -7.63
N ILE A 26 -4.59 6.04 -7.07
CA ILE A 26 -4.25 4.65 -6.77
C ILE A 26 -5.05 3.69 -7.66
N ASP A 27 -4.53 2.48 -7.83
CA ASP A 27 -5.11 1.50 -8.73
C ASP A 27 -6.17 0.67 -7.99
N TRP A 28 -7.40 0.74 -8.48
CA TRP A 28 -8.56 0.00 -7.97
C TRP A 28 -8.91 -1.14 -8.92
N THR A 29 -9.19 -2.31 -8.37
CA THR A 29 -9.82 -3.40 -9.14
C THR A 29 -11.31 -3.14 -9.35
N LYS A 30 -11.93 -2.42 -8.41
CA LYS A 30 -13.30 -1.91 -8.51
C LYS A 30 -13.36 -0.56 -7.80
N THR A 31 -13.83 0.48 -8.50
CA THR A 31 -14.04 1.80 -7.89
C THR A 31 -15.17 1.76 -6.87
N TRP A 32 -15.09 2.65 -5.89
CA TRP A 32 -16.03 2.75 -4.78
C TRP A 32 -17.42 3.23 -5.21
N ASP A 33 -18.43 2.93 -4.38
CA ASP A 33 -19.83 3.36 -4.60
C ASP A 33 -20.07 4.80 -4.11
N ARG A 34 -19.32 5.23 -3.09
CA ARG A 34 -19.33 6.59 -2.51
C ARG A 34 -17.98 6.90 -1.85
N VAL A 35 -17.66 8.17 -1.68
CA VAL A 35 -16.39 8.60 -1.07
C VAL A 35 -16.44 8.43 0.44
N LEU A 36 -17.46 8.98 1.09
CA LEU A 36 -17.70 8.89 2.53
C LEU A 36 -19.11 8.34 2.76
N ASP A 37 -19.20 7.33 3.62
CA ASP A 37 -20.45 6.88 4.24
C ASP A 37 -20.49 7.41 5.67
N ASP A 38 -21.34 8.39 5.90
CA ASP A 38 -21.59 9.04 7.20
C ASP A 38 -22.96 8.69 7.79
N SER A 39 -23.63 7.68 7.23
CA SER A 39 -24.99 7.29 7.60
C SER A 39 -25.12 6.66 9.01
N ASP A 40 -24.01 6.24 9.63
CA ASP A 40 -23.98 5.57 10.94
C ASP A 40 -22.90 6.14 11.88
N PRO A 41 -22.99 7.38 12.37
CA PRO A 41 -22.00 7.91 13.32
C PRO A 41 -21.98 7.12 14.64
N PRO A 42 -20.81 6.80 15.22
CA PRO A 42 -19.46 7.25 14.84
C PRO A 42 -18.72 6.33 13.86
N TYR A 43 -19.39 5.37 13.21
CA TYR A 43 -18.82 4.36 12.31
C TYR A 43 -18.77 4.81 10.85
N TYR A 44 -17.99 5.86 10.59
CA TYR A 44 -17.75 6.34 9.22
C TYR A 44 -16.99 5.29 8.38
N ARG A 45 -17.35 5.17 7.10
CA ARG A 45 -16.63 4.31 6.14
C ARG A 45 -16.16 5.12 4.94
N TRP A 46 -14.91 4.94 4.57
CA TRP A 46 -14.33 5.55 3.37
C TRP A 46 -14.32 4.55 2.23
N PHE A 47 -14.73 5.00 1.05
CA PHE A 47 -14.71 4.23 -0.19
C PHE A 47 -15.40 2.86 -0.13
N PRO A 48 -16.58 2.72 0.53
CA PRO A 48 -17.28 1.43 0.58
C PRO A 48 -17.61 0.93 -0.84
N GLY A 49 -17.60 -0.39 -0.99
CA GLY A 49 -17.80 -1.06 -2.27
C GLY A 49 -16.59 -1.05 -3.20
N GLY A 50 -15.55 -0.27 -2.85
CA GLY A 50 -14.28 -0.25 -3.57
C GLY A 50 -13.43 -1.47 -3.23
N GLU A 51 -12.71 -1.97 -4.24
CA GLU A 51 -11.80 -3.10 -4.12
C GLU A 51 -10.43 -2.70 -4.67
N LEU A 52 -9.39 -3.01 -3.89
CA LEU A 52 -8.00 -2.81 -4.28
C LEU A 52 -7.12 -3.85 -3.58
N ASN A 53 -5.86 -3.91 -4.01
CA ASN A 53 -4.82 -4.64 -3.31
C ASN A 53 -3.69 -3.68 -2.91
N THR A 54 -3.34 -3.68 -1.63
CA THR A 54 -2.31 -2.77 -1.09
C THR A 54 -0.93 -3.11 -1.63
N CYS A 55 -0.59 -4.41 -1.73
CA CYS A 55 0.69 -4.83 -2.31
C CYS A 55 0.80 -4.41 -3.78
N HIS A 56 -0.28 -4.54 -4.57
CA HIS A 56 -0.29 -4.12 -5.96
C HIS A 56 0.07 -2.63 -6.10
N ASN A 57 -0.57 -1.77 -5.29
CA ASN A 57 -0.30 -0.34 -5.29
C ASN A 57 1.08 0.05 -4.74
N ALA A 58 1.64 -0.75 -3.83
CA ALA A 58 2.94 -0.50 -3.23
C ALA A 58 4.11 -1.07 -4.03
N VAL A 59 3.89 -2.08 -4.88
CA VAL A 59 4.95 -2.86 -5.52
C VAL A 59 4.67 -3.09 -7.00
N ASP A 60 3.62 -3.83 -7.33
CA ASP A 60 3.40 -4.37 -8.68
C ASP A 60 3.23 -3.28 -9.73
N ARG A 61 2.39 -2.27 -9.45
CA ARG A 61 2.16 -1.16 -10.40
C ARG A 61 3.44 -0.39 -10.73
N HIS A 62 4.41 -0.37 -9.82
CA HIS A 62 5.70 0.29 -10.05
C HIS A 62 6.60 -0.54 -10.98
N VAL A 63 6.59 -1.87 -10.86
CA VAL A 63 7.26 -2.74 -11.83
C VAL A 63 6.61 -2.61 -13.21
N GLU A 64 5.28 -2.70 -13.27
CA GLU A 64 4.48 -2.62 -14.49
C GLU A 64 4.63 -1.27 -15.23
N SER A 65 4.76 -0.17 -14.49
CA SER A 65 5.01 1.17 -15.04
C SER A 65 6.48 1.44 -15.42
N GLY A 66 7.32 0.41 -15.46
CA GLY A 66 8.70 0.50 -15.94
C GLY A 66 9.73 0.91 -14.89
N ARG A 67 9.35 0.98 -13.60
CA ARG A 67 10.27 1.31 -12.48
C ARG A 67 10.90 0.07 -11.85
N SER A 68 10.89 -1.06 -12.56
CA SER A 68 11.42 -2.36 -12.14
C SER A 68 12.81 -2.29 -11.47
N ALA A 69 13.78 -1.61 -12.10
CA ALA A 69 15.15 -1.47 -11.60
C ALA A 69 15.34 -0.33 -10.58
N GLN A 70 14.31 0.45 -10.30
CA GLN A 70 14.40 1.53 -9.31
C GLN A 70 14.49 0.94 -7.90
N ALA A 71 15.35 1.52 -7.06
CA ALA A 71 15.41 1.21 -5.64
C ALA A 71 14.04 1.43 -4.97
N ALA A 72 13.49 0.37 -4.37
CA ALA A 72 12.28 0.39 -3.55
C ALA A 72 12.61 0.49 -2.06
N ILE A 73 13.62 -0.26 -1.60
CA ILE A 73 14.10 -0.25 -0.22
C ILE A 73 15.61 -0.07 -0.22
N ILE A 74 16.08 0.90 0.55
CA ILE A 74 17.50 1.03 0.93
C ILE A 74 17.59 0.62 2.39
N TYR A 75 18.27 -0.50 2.61
CA TYR A 75 18.58 -1.02 3.93
C TYR A 75 19.97 -0.57 4.32
N ASP A 76 20.07 0.15 5.42
CA ASP A 76 21.31 0.60 6.01
C ASP A 76 21.28 0.23 7.50
N SER A 77 22.15 -0.70 7.87
CA SER A 77 22.29 -1.19 9.23
C SER A 77 23.71 -0.92 9.72
N PRO A 78 23.92 0.15 10.50
CA PRO A 78 25.23 0.43 11.07
C PRO A 78 25.65 -0.62 12.11
N VAL A 79 24.68 -1.32 12.71
CA VAL A 79 24.92 -2.39 13.70
C VAL A 79 25.56 -3.61 13.06
N THR A 80 25.25 -3.88 11.79
CA THR A 80 25.78 -5.04 11.04
C THR A 80 26.74 -4.61 9.93
N ASP A 81 27.08 -3.32 9.84
CA ASP A 81 27.88 -2.73 8.77
C ASP A 81 27.41 -3.17 7.37
N THR A 82 26.09 -3.18 7.17
CA THR A 82 25.45 -3.73 5.97
C THR A 82 24.62 -2.67 5.28
N ILE A 83 24.90 -2.45 3.99
CA ILE A 83 24.06 -1.66 3.09
C ILE A 83 23.58 -2.55 1.96
N ARG A 84 22.26 -2.62 1.75
CA ARG A 84 21.63 -3.38 0.68
C ARG A 84 20.53 -2.54 0.05
N THR A 85 20.45 -2.57 -1.27
CA THR A 85 19.33 -1.99 -2.01
C THR A 85 18.49 -3.12 -2.59
N LEU A 86 17.17 -3.05 -2.42
CA LEU A 86 16.22 -3.88 -3.13
C LEU A 86 15.51 -3.01 -4.18
N THR A 87 15.57 -3.45 -5.42
CA THR A 87 14.77 -2.88 -6.52
C THR A 87 13.29 -3.28 -6.39
N TYR A 88 12.39 -2.59 -7.10
CA TYR A 88 10.97 -2.99 -7.14
C TYR A 88 10.79 -4.42 -7.65
N ALA A 89 11.56 -4.87 -8.65
CA ALA A 89 11.49 -6.25 -9.13
C ALA A 89 11.93 -7.28 -8.09
N GLU A 90 13.02 -7.02 -7.37
CA GLU A 90 13.49 -7.93 -6.31
C GLU A 90 12.53 -7.96 -5.13
N LEU A 91 11.91 -6.81 -4.80
CA LEU A 91 10.86 -6.73 -3.79
C LEU A 91 9.63 -7.53 -4.22
N GLN A 92 9.18 -7.36 -5.47
CA GLN A 92 8.04 -8.10 -6.03
C GLN A 92 8.27 -9.62 -5.98
N ASP A 93 9.43 -10.10 -6.42
CA ASP A 93 9.77 -11.52 -6.40
C ASP A 93 9.79 -12.08 -4.98
N GLN A 94 10.44 -11.40 -4.03
CA GLN A 94 10.49 -11.84 -2.62
C GLN A 94 9.10 -11.86 -1.97
N VAL A 95 8.29 -10.82 -2.20
CA VAL A 95 6.92 -10.74 -1.69
C VAL A 95 6.04 -11.84 -2.28
N ALA A 96 6.11 -12.07 -3.60
CA ALA A 96 5.34 -13.12 -4.26
C ALA A 96 5.71 -14.52 -3.76
N ARG A 97 7.00 -14.79 -3.55
CA ARG A 97 7.47 -16.07 -2.98
C ARG A 97 6.94 -16.28 -1.57
N LEU A 98 7.02 -15.28 -0.71
CA LEU A 98 6.55 -15.39 0.66
C LEU A 98 5.02 -15.53 0.72
N ALA A 99 4.27 -14.77 -0.08
CA ALA A 99 2.82 -14.89 -0.18
C ALA A 99 2.41 -16.31 -0.62
N GLY A 100 3.07 -16.87 -1.62
CA GLY A 100 2.87 -18.25 -2.05
C GLY A 100 3.20 -19.28 -0.95
N ALA A 101 4.26 -19.05 -0.18
CA ALA A 101 4.62 -19.90 0.95
C ALA A 101 3.60 -19.84 2.10
N LEU A 102 3.04 -18.66 2.40
CA LEU A 102 1.97 -18.48 3.39
C LEU A 102 0.69 -19.20 2.93
N ALA A 103 0.30 -19.04 1.67
CA ALA A 103 -0.85 -19.73 1.09
C ALA A 103 -0.69 -21.26 1.12
N ALA A 104 0.51 -21.78 0.82
CA ALA A 104 0.83 -23.20 0.93
C ALA A 104 0.75 -23.74 2.39
N ARG A 105 0.78 -22.85 3.38
CA ARG A 105 0.58 -23.18 4.81
C ARG A 105 -0.85 -22.91 5.29
N GLY A 106 -1.77 -22.62 4.37
CA GLY A 106 -3.20 -22.49 4.65
C GLY A 106 -3.64 -21.09 5.08
N VAL A 107 -2.78 -20.07 5.00
CA VAL A 107 -3.19 -18.68 5.27
C VAL A 107 -4.15 -18.22 4.17
N ALA A 108 -5.30 -17.70 4.57
CA ALA A 108 -6.35 -17.19 3.68
C ALA A 108 -6.72 -15.74 4.00
N LYS A 109 -7.50 -15.12 3.11
CA LYS A 109 -8.03 -13.76 3.30
C LYS A 109 -8.80 -13.67 4.62
N GLY A 110 -8.38 -12.76 5.49
CA GLY A 110 -8.98 -12.53 6.81
C GLY A 110 -8.25 -13.23 7.96
N ASP A 111 -7.28 -14.10 7.68
CA ASP A 111 -6.41 -14.66 8.69
C ASP A 111 -5.41 -13.63 9.20
N ARG A 112 -4.91 -13.85 10.43
CA ARG A 112 -3.95 -12.96 11.08
C ARG A 112 -2.60 -13.64 11.11
N VAL A 113 -1.56 -12.92 10.66
CA VAL A 113 -0.16 -13.34 10.71
C VAL A 113 0.60 -12.35 11.58
N ILE A 114 1.22 -12.83 12.65
CA ILE A 114 2.03 -11.99 13.54
C ILE A 114 3.46 -11.94 12.99
N VAL A 115 3.95 -10.72 12.74
CA VAL A 115 5.34 -10.47 12.33
C VAL A 115 6.13 -9.97 13.54
N TYR A 116 7.13 -10.75 13.96
CA TYR A 116 8.05 -10.37 15.04
C TYR A 116 9.48 -10.40 14.50
N MET A 117 9.91 -9.27 13.93
CA MET A 117 11.18 -9.12 13.23
C MET A 117 11.82 -7.77 13.58
N PRO A 118 13.17 -7.65 13.52
CA PRO A 118 13.85 -6.37 13.66
C PRO A 118 13.65 -5.49 12.40
N MET A 119 14.30 -4.32 12.37
CA MET A 119 14.34 -3.44 11.19
C MET A 119 15.20 -4.04 10.09
N VAL A 120 14.65 -5.01 9.34
CA VAL A 120 15.28 -5.66 8.18
C VAL A 120 14.30 -5.64 6.98
N PRO A 121 14.77 -5.67 5.72
CA PRO A 121 13.89 -5.64 4.54
C PRO A 121 12.81 -6.72 4.54
N GLU A 122 13.14 -7.89 5.07
CA GLU A 122 12.25 -9.04 5.16
C GLU A 122 11.00 -8.74 6.02
N ALA A 123 11.05 -7.77 6.93
CA ALA A 123 9.87 -7.31 7.67
C ALA A 123 8.85 -6.62 6.73
N ALA A 124 9.31 -5.77 5.82
CA ALA A 124 8.46 -5.16 4.80
C ALA A 124 7.94 -6.21 3.81
N VAL A 125 8.80 -7.16 3.41
CA VAL A 125 8.40 -8.31 2.57
C VAL A 125 7.28 -9.11 3.25
N ALA A 126 7.39 -9.39 4.55
CA ALA A 126 6.37 -10.11 5.32
C ALA A 126 5.04 -9.36 5.39
N MET A 127 5.07 -8.05 5.66
CA MET A 127 3.87 -7.22 5.67
C MET A 127 3.18 -7.18 4.30
N LEU A 128 3.95 -6.95 3.23
CA LEU A 128 3.43 -6.88 1.87
C LEU A 128 2.94 -8.24 1.37
N ALA A 129 3.58 -9.35 1.78
CA ALA A 129 3.11 -10.70 1.46
C ALA A 129 1.76 -11.02 2.12
N CYS A 130 1.51 -10.53 3.33
CA CYS A 130 0.20 -10.68 3.98
C CYS A 130 -0.88 -9.79 3.33
N ALA A 131 -0.47 -8.67 2.73
CA ALA A 131 -1.36 -7.74 2.04
C ALA A 131 -1.64 -8.11 0.57
N ARG A 132 -1.00 -9.17 0.05
CA ARG A 132 -1.05 -9.60 -1.35
C ARG A 132 -2.20 -10.56 -1.61
#